data_AF-A0A840BLU8-F1
#
_entry.id   AF-A0A840BLU8-F1
#
_cell.length_a   1.000
_cell.length_b   1.000
_cell.length_c   1.000
_cell.angle_alpha   90.00
_cell.angle_beta   90.00
_cell.angle_gamma   90.00
#
_symmetry.space_group_name_H-M   'P 1'
#
loop_
_entity.id
_entity.type
_entity.pdbx_description
1 polymer ?
#
loop_
_entity_poly.entity_id
_entity_poly.type
_entity_poly.pdbx_seq_one_letter_code
_entity_poly.pdbx_strand_id
1 'polypeptide(L)'
;MTTLQDARRLGAQGFIARIRERDMPAFGQTVNAIREVAGDERASAHALAGIILHDAALTAKVLKLANSAYFNPARAHISTVSRALVVLGFDAVANIALSLLLIDAMLKGGVRQRVVAEMARAFHAAVQARTFASLAGDPNTEEVFITALLARMGEMAFWCFGDEAASSLDGAMITGVPAEVAEQNVLGYRLRQITLGLVKEWRLGGLLISVIEQGERGGPREKNVVLAQSLARAAEAGWDAPQTRQVLEQVAKHLDRPLDEILPLITDNAIAAAQAAVSYGAHEAAQLIPVPRSGGSAQVAEEEEPGGPNPMLQLKILRDLSMLIAGKPNLNDVLTLALEGIYRGIGMDRALFALLTPDRQHLVGKAGLGQGADALVRAFQFALDGSPGELINTVIGRQQSFVVCNSFDAPVRLERLTRAGGVPPFVMAPIVVHGRVIGAFYADRTQAEAALSDEDANGVLHFVQQASLGFEHVASRAGRS
;
A
#
# COMPACT_ATOMS: atom_id res chain seq x y z
N MET A 1 -17.91 15.53 -23.06
CA MET A 1 -16.89 16.43 -22.48
C MET A 1 -17.61 17.71 -22.11
N THR A 2 -17.45 18.20 -20.88
CA THR A 2 -18.05 19.46 -20.43
C THR A 2 -17.13 20.61 -20.81
N THR A 3 -17.67 21.64 -21.48
CA THR A 3 -16.87 22.80 -21.88
C THR A 3 -16.61 23.75 -20.70
N LEU A 4 -15.63 24.64 -20.81
CA LEU A 4 -15.38 25.67 -19.78
C LEU A 4 -16.62 26.57 -19.52
N GLN A 5 -17.40 26.87 -20.58
CA GLN A 5 -18.63 27.65 -20.46
C GLN A 5 -19.72 26.89 -19.70
N ASP A 6 -19.84 25.58 -19.95
CA ASP A 6 -20.76 24.72 -19.21
C ASP A 6 -20.38 24.61 -17.74
N ALA A 7 -19.07 24.49 -17.43
CA ALA A 7 -18.58 24.41 -16.06
C ALA A 7 -18.92 25.68 -15.25
N ARG A 8 -18.79 26.87 -15.86
CA ARG A 8 -19.22 28.13 -15.23
C ARG A 8 -20.73 28.21 -15.04
N ARG A 9 -21.51 27.74 -16.01
CA ARG A 9 -22.99 27.80 -15.96
C ARG A 9 -23.57 26.81 -14.94
N LEU A 10 -23.03 25.61 -14.86
CA LEU A 10 -23.44 24.56 -13.93
C LEU A 10 -23.03 24.88 -12.48
N GLY A 11 -21.93 25.60 -12.30
CA GLY A 11 -21.35 25.91 -11.01
C GLY A 11 -20.94 24.65 -10.23
N ALA A 12 -20.58 24.83 -8.96
CA ALA A 12 -20.15 23.72 -8.10
C ALA A 12 -21.24 22.62 -7.96
N GLN A 13 -22.52 23.02 -7.83
CA GLN A 13 -23.65 22.09 -7.67
C GLN A 13 -23.86 21.20 -8.90
N GLY A 14 -23.80 21.77 -10.11
CA GLY A 14 -23.93 20.97 -11.32
C GLY A 14 -22.74 20.02 -11.54
N PHE A 15 -21.53 20.43 -11.12
CA PHE A 15 -20.38 19.52 -11.10
C PHE A 15 -20.58 18.33 -10.15
N ILE A 16 -21.05 18.60 -8.92
CA ILE A 16 -21.36 17.58 -7.92
C ILE A 16 -22.39 16.57 -8.43
N ALA A 17 -23.49 17.05 -9.04
CA ALA A 17 -24.52 16.19 -9.60
C ALA A 17 -23.96 15.23 -10.68
N ARG A 18 -23.07 15.74 -11.54
CA ARG A 18 -22.42 14.95 -12.58
C ARG A 18 -21.47 13.90 -11.99
N ILE A 19 -20.69 14.24 -10.98
CA ILE A 19 -19.82 13.28 -10.27
C ILE A 19 -20.66 12.12 -9.72
N ARG A 20 -21.79 12.43 -9.07
CA ARG A 20 -22.70 11.43 -8.50
C ARG A 20 -23.30 10.51 -9.56
N GLU A 21 -23.80 11.09 -10.65
CA GLU A 21 -24.62 10.36 -11.62
C GLU A 21 -23.80 9.60 -12.67
N ARG A 22 -22.64 10.13 -13.04
CA ARG A 22 -21.90 9.67 -14.22
C ARG A 22 -20.48 9.22 -13.92
N ASP A 23 -19.74 10.01 -13.15
CA ASP A 23 -18.28 9.81 -13.04
C ASP A 23 -17.92 8.84 -11.89
N MET A 24 -18.70 8.82 -10.81
CA MET A 24 -18.49 7.97 -9.64
C MET A 24 -19.77 7.26 -9.13
N PRO A 25 -20.58 6.62 -10.00
CA PRO A 25 -21.84 5.99 -9.57
C PRO A 25 -21.64 4.81 -8.63
N ALA A 26 -20.59 3.99 -8.82
CA ALA A 26 -20.28 2.85 -7.96
C ALA A 26 -19.86 3.28 -6.54
N PHE A 27 -19.10 4.38 -6.43
CA PHE A 27 -18.77 4.99 -5.15
C PHE A 27 -20.04 5.45 -4.43
N GLY A 28 -20.91 6.19 -5.12
CA GLY A 28 -22.18 6.65 -4.57
C GLY A 28 -23.10 5.51 -4.12
N GLN A 29 -23.19 4.42 -4.90
CA GLN A 29 -23.95 3.22 -4.52
C GLN A 29 -23.38 2.56 -3.26
N THR A 30 -22.06 2.42 -3.17
CA THR A 30 -21.42 1.80 -2.00
C THR A 30 -21.57 2.67 -0.75
N VAL A 31 -21.41 4.00 -0.88
CA VAL A 31 -21.72 4.95 0.20
C VAL A 31 -23.16 4.80 0.67
N ASN A 32 -24.12 4.73 -0.26
CA ASN A 32 -25.53 4.55 0.07
C ASN A 32 -25.78 3.23 0.80
N ALA A 33 -25.18 2.14 0.34
CA ALA A 33 -25.30 0.83 0.96
C ALA A 33 -24.67 0.80 2.37
N ILE A 34 -23.48 1.37 2.53
CA ILE A 34 -22.81 1.50 3.83
C ILE A 34 -23.68 2.35 4.78
N ARG A 35 -24.30 3.43 4.29
CA ARG A 35 -25.20 4.27 5.09
C ARG A 35 -26.46 3.54 5.52
N GLU A 36 -27.12 2.81 4.62
CA GLU A 36 -28.31 2.02 4.96
C GLU A 36 -28.01 1.04 6.09
N VAL A 37 -26.81 0.47 6.08
CA VAL A 37 -26.30 -0.41 7.14
C VAL A 37 -25.89 0.38 8.40
N ALA A 38 -25.31 1.58 8.28
CA ALA A 38 -24.89 2.36 9.44
C ALA A 38 -26.05 3.03 10.21
N GLY A 39 -27.18 3.29 9.53
CA GLY A 39 -28.35 3.97 10.10
C GLY A 39 -29.37 3.06 10.80
N ASP A 40 -29.18 1.74 10.75
CA ASP A 40 -30.03 0.76 11.40
C ASP A 40 -29.30 0.18 12.63
N GLU A 41 -29.79 0.46 13.84
CA GLU A 41 -29.21 -0.04 15.10
C GLU A 41 -29.17 -1.58 15.18
N ARG A 42 -29.86 -2.29 14.27
CA ARG A 42 -29.85 -3.76 14.13
C ARG A 42 -29.03 -4.25 12.94
N ALA A 43 -28.55 -3.37 12.08
CA ALA A 43 -27.77 -3.76 10.94
C ALA A 43 -26.39 -4.26 11.40
N SER A 44 -26.28 -5.57 11.41
CA SER A 44 -25.10 -6.27 11.89
C SER A 44 -23.88 -5.99 11.02
N ALA A 45 -22.69 -6.08 11.62
CA ALA A 45 -21.40 -6.21 10.95
C ALA A 45 -21.42 -7.15 9.72
N HIS A 46 -22.35 -8.11 9.67
CA HIS A 46 -22.57 -8.99 8.53
C HIS A 46 -23.00 -8.28 7.25
N ALA A 47 -23.81 -7.21 7.33
CA ALA A 47 -24.30 -6.49 6.16
C ALA A 47 -23.19 -5.64 5.51
N LEU A 48 -22.38 -4.94 6.32
CA LEU A 48 -21.18 -4.25 5.81
C LEU A 48 -20.16 -5.25 5.25
N ALA A 49 -19.96 -6.39 5.93
CA ALA A 49 -19.13 -7.45 5.39
C ALA A 49 -19.66 -7.95 4.03
N GLY A 50 -20.97 -8.12 3.87
CA GLY A 50 -21.60 -8.49 2.61
C GLY A 50 -21.29 -7.51 1.47
N ILE A 51 -21.42 -6.21 1.72
CA ILE A 51 -21.10 -5.16 0.72
C ILE A 51 -19.64 -5.26 0.27
N ILE A 52 -18.71 -5.38 1.23
CA ILE A 52 -17.27 -5.46 0.92
C ILE A 52 -16.96 -6.77 0.19
N LEU A 53 -17.52 -7.90 0.65
CA LEU A 53 -17.29 -9.25 0.11
C LEU A 53 -17.83 -9.45 -1.31
N HIS A 54 -18.78 -8.63 -1.76
CA HIS A 54 -19.25 -8.66 -3.15
C HIS A 54 -18.18 -8.23 -4.17
N ASP A 55 -17.17 -7.47 -3.75
CA ASP A 55 -16.01 -7.12 -4.56
C ASP A 55 -14.74 -7.74 -3.97
N ALA A 56 -14.24 -8.79 -4.63
CA ALA A 56 -13.04 -9.50 -4.19
C ALA A 56 -11.78 -8.62 -4.18
N ALA A 57 -11.68 -7.64 -5.08
CA ALA A 57 -10.55 -6.71 -5.12
C ALA A 57 -10.62 -5.71 -3.96
N LEU A 58 -11.80 -5.15 -3.69
CA LEU A 58 -12.03 -4.29 -2.53
C LEU A 58 -11.77 -5.06 -1.22
N THR A 59 -12.28 -6.28 -1.10
CA THR A 59 -12.05 -7.16 0.06
C THR A 59 -10.56 -7.37 0.33
N ALA A 60 -9.79 -7.74 -0.69
CA ALA A 60 -8.36 -7.95 -0.54
C ALA A 60 -7.63 -6.68 -0.10
N LYS A 61 -7.98 -5.52 -0.67
CA LYS A 61 -7.40 -4.22 -0.30
C LYS A 61 -7.78 -3.81 1.13
N VAL A 62 -9.04 -3.99 1.53
CA VAL A 62 -9.51 -3.72 2.91
C VAL A 62 -8.74 -4.59 3.90
N LEU A 63 -8.57 -5.88 3.63
CA LEU A 63 -7.81 -6.77 4.52
C LEU A 63 -6.33 -6.40 4.58
N LYS A 64 -5.71 -6.06 3.44
CA LYS A 64 -4.32 -5.60 3.40
C LYS A 64 -4.13 -4.34 4.25
N LEU A 65 -5.03 -3.35 4.12
CA LEU A 65 -4.99 -2.12 4.90
C LEU A 65 -5.32 -2.34 6.38
N ALA A 66 -6.31 -3.17 6.68
CA ALA A 66 -6.64 -3.53 8.05
C ALA A 66 -5.46 -4.20 8.78
N ASN A 67 -4.58 -4.91 8.09
CA ASN A 67 -3.36 -5.48 8.67
C ASN A 67 -2.15 -4.53 8.65
N SER A 68 -2.27 -3.33 8.09
CA SER A 68 -1.17 -2.37 8.08
C SER A 68 -0.85 -1.88 9.49
N ALA A 69 0.40 -1.46 9.71
CA ALA A 69 0.85 -0.95 11.00
C ALA A 69 0.04 0.28 11.49
N TYR A 70 -0.66 0.97 10.57
CA TYR A 70 -1.45 2.15 10.90
C TYR A 70 -2.79 1.83 11.53
N PHE A 71 -3.53 0.90 10.93
CA PHE A 71 -4.86 0.51 11.39
C PHE A 71 -4.79 -0.59 12.45
N ASN A 72 -3.73 -1.40 12.46
CA ASN A 72 -3.57 -2.50 13.41
C ASN A 72 -2.20 -2.45 14.11
N PRO A 73 -1.97 -1.45 14.96
CA PRO A 73 -0.72 -1.31 15.71
C PRO A 73 -0.46 -2.50 16.64
N ALA A 74 -1.53 -3.15 17.14
CA ALA A 74 -1.46 -4.35 17.96
C ALA A 74 -1.08 -5.62 17.17
N ARG A 75 -0.97 -5.54 15.83
CA ARG A 75 -0.61 -6.64 14.92
C ARG A 75 -1.49 -7.89 15.11
N ALA A 76 -2.77 -7.69 15.43
CA ALA A 76 -3.74 -8.77 15.50
C ALA A 76 -3.91 -9.40 14.10
N HIS A 77 -3.93 -10.73 13.99
CA HIS A 77 -4.15 -11.34 12.68
C HIS A 77 -5.59 -11.09 12.20
N ILE A 78 -5.75 -10.38 11.07
CA ILE A 78 -7.04 -10.07 10.45
C ILE A 78 -7.11 -10.75 9.08
N SER A 79 -7.71 -11.93 9.02
CA SER A 79 -7.86 -12.70 7.76
C SER A 79 -9.25 -12.61 7.12
N THR A 80 -10.23 -11.98 7.77
CA THR A 80 -11.60 -11.86 7.28
C THR A 80 -12.18 -10.47 7.57
N VAL A 81 -13.14 -10.02 6.76
CA VAL A 81 -13.80 -8.71 6.97
C VAL A 81 -14.53 -8.68 8.31
N SER A 82 -15.19 -9.78 8.68
CA SER A 82 -15.82 -9.93 10.00
C SER A 82 -14.81 -9.77 11.15
N ARG A 83 -13.60 -10.33 11.02
CA ARG A 83 -12.52 -10.12 12.01
C ARG A 83 -12.05 -8.67 12.04
N ALA A 84 -11.95 -8.02 10.87
CA ALA A 84 -11.59 -6.61 10.79
C ALA A 84 -12.60 -5.73 11.54
N LEU A 85 -13.90 -6.02 11.40
CA LEU A 85 -14.97 -5.31 12.09
C LEU A 85 -14.92 -5.49 13.61
N VAL A 86 -14.50 -6.66 14.10
CA VAL A 86 -14.33 -6.92 15.53
C VAL A 86 -13.09 -6.23 16.10
N VAL A 87 -11.99 -6.20 15.34
CA VAL A 87 -10.71 -5.67 15.82
C VAL A 87 -10.62 -4.15 15.68
N LEU A 88 -11.07 -3.61 14.54
CA LEU A 88 -10.97 -2.18 14.20
C LEU A 88 -12.27 -1.41 14.46
N GLY A 89 -13.40 -2.12 14.57
CA GLY A 89 -14.71 -1.50 14.63
C GLY A 89 -15.35 -1.29 13.26
N PHE A 90 -16.67 -1.07 13.28
CA PHE A 90 -17.49 -0.88 12.09
C PHE A 90 -17.06 0.36 11.29
N ASP A 91 -16.96 1.50 11.96
CA ASP A 91 -16.68 2.78 11.31
C ASP A 91 -15.31 2.81 10.65
N ALA A 92 -14.29 2.22 11.29
CA ALA A 92 -12.95 2.15 10.72
C ALA A 92 -12.94 1.34 9.41
N VAL A 93 -13.57 0.16 9.39
CA VAL A 93 -13.62 -0.68 8.19
C VAL A 93 -14.45 -0.03 7.07
N ALA A 94 -15.59 0.58 7.41
CA ALA A 94 -16.40 1.33 6.47
C ALA A 94 -15.60 2.48 5.84
N ASN A 95 -14.91 3.27 6.66
CA ASN A 95 -14.09 4.39 6.24
C ASN A 95 -12.89 3.95 5.39
N ILE A 96 -12.24 2.82 5.72
CA ILE A 96 -11.19 2.22 4.87
C ILE A 96 -11.76 1.85 3.50
N ALA A 97 -12.89 1.14 3.45
CA ALA A 97 -13.51 0.74 2.18
C ALA A 97 -13.89 1.96 1.32
N LEU A 98 -14.46 3.00 1.93
CA LEU A 98 -14.78 4.25 1.26
C LEU A 98 -13.51 4.94 0.72
N SER A 99 -12.48 5.10 1.55
CA SER A 99 -11.23 5.73 1.09
C SER A 99 -10.59 4.97 -0.08
N LEU A 100 -10.62 3.63 -0.08
CA LEU A 100 -10.14 2.79 -1.17
C LEU A 100 -10.88 3.03 -2.48
N LEU A 101 -12.21 3.04 -2.43
CA LEU A 101 -13.04 3.27 -3.62
C LEU A 101 -12.85 4.68 -4.19
N LEU A 102 -12.68 5.69 -3.32
CA LEU A 102 -12.36 7.04 -3.76
C LEU A 102 -11.03 7.07 -4.51
N ILE A 103 -9.97 6.52 -3.91
CA ILE A 103 -8.63 6.52 -4.49
C ILE A 103 -8.62 5.75 -5.82
N ASP A 104 -9.27 4.58 -5.89
CA ASP A 104 -9.39 3.79 -7.12
C ASP A 104 -10.13 4.54 -8.24
N ALA A 105 -11.12 5.38 -7.90
CA ALA A 105 -11.81 6.21 -8.88
C ALA A 105 -10.91 7.34 -9.40
N MET A 106 -10.15 7.99 -8.51
CA MET A 106 -9.26 9.10 -8.86
C MET A 106 -8.01 8.65 -9.65
N LEU A 107 -7.59 7.39 -9.51
CA LEU A 107 -6.46 6.83 -10.26
C LEU A 107 -6.74 6.63 -11.77
N LYS A 108 -7.99 6.76 -12.22
CA LYS A 108 -8.41 6.38 -13.59
C LYS A 108 -8.50 7.54 -14.60
N GLY A 109 -8.20 8.80 -14.24
CA GLY A 109 -8.36 9.91 -15.20
C GLY A 109 -7.77 11.28 -14.81
N GLY A 110 -7.99 12.25 -15.71
CA GLY A 110 -7.78 13.69 -15.51
C GLY A 110 -6.37 14.23 -15.69
N VAL A 111 -6.14 15.44 -15.16
CA VAL A 111 -4.82 16.10 -15.14
C VAL A 111 -3.94 15.36 -14.14
N ARG A 112 -3.33 14.26 -14.60
CA ARG A 112 -2.64 13.26 -13.77
C ARG A 112 -1.70 13.88 -12.74
N GLN A 113 -0.85 14.82 -13.15
CA GLN A 113 0.11 15.48 -12.26
C GLN A 113 -0.57 16.18 -11.07
N ARG A 114 -1.70 16.86 -11.30
CA ARG A 114 -2.47 17.52 -10.24
C ARG A 114 -3.14 16.51 -9.32
N VAL A 115 -3.76 15.47 -9.89
CA VAL A 115 -4.39 14.39 -9.10
C VAL A 115 -3.37 13.72 -8.18
N VAL A 116 -2.19 13.36 -8.72
CA VAL A 116 -1.11 12.72 -7.96
C VAL A 116 -0.59 13.64 -6.85
N ALA A 117 -0.40 14.93 -7.13
CA ALA A 117 0.04 15.90 -6.13
C ALA A 117 -1.02 16.11 -5.02
N GLU A 118 -2.31 16.20 -5.38
CA GLU A 118 -3.39 16.28 -4.39
C GLU A 118 -3.46 15.04 -3.49
N MET A 119 -3.26 13.87 -4.09
CA MET A 119 -3.25 12.60 -3.37
C MET A 119 -2.04 12.49 -2.43
N ALA A 120 -0.86 12.95 -2.86
CA ALA A 120 0.34 13.01 -2.03
C ALA A 120 0.12 13.89 -0.79
N ARG A 121 -0.46 15.09 -0.99
CA ARG A 121 -0.87 15.99 0.11
C ARG A 121 -1.86 15.33 1.06
N ALA A 122 -2.86 14.63 0.52
CA ALA A 122 -3.88 13.96 1.31
C ALA A 122 -3.30 12.84 2.20
N PHE A 123 -2.42 12.00 1.66
CA PHE A 123 -1.74 10.96 2.45
C PHE A 123 -0.80 11.55 3.50
N HIS A 124 -0.03 12.57 3.14
CA HIS A 124 0.85 13.25 4.09
C HIS A 124 0.04 13.86 5.24
N ALA A 125 -1.03 14.60 4.95
CA ALA A 125 -1.91 15.16 5.97
C ALA A 125 -2.58 14.06 6.81
N ALA A 126 -3.00 12.95 6.22
CA ALA A 126 -3.67 11.86 6.94
C ALA A 126 -2.79 11.25 8.03
N VAL A 127 -1.54 10.92 7.71
CA VAL A 127 -0.60 10.36 8.70
C VAL A 127 -0.26 11.37 9.78
N GLN A 128 0.00 12.63 9.42
CA GLN A 128 0.29 13.68 10.40
C GLN A 128 -0.89 13.88 11.37
N ALA A 129 -2.12 14.00 10.84
CA ALA A 129 -3.32 14.20 11.64
C ALA A 129 -3.56 13.04 12.61
N ARG A 130 -3.28 11.80 12.20
CA ARG A 130 -3.37 10.62 13.06
C ARG A 130 -2.38 10.68 14.21
N THR A 131 -1.13 11.03 13.93
CA THR A 131 -0.09 11.17 14.96
C THR A 131 -0.44 12.31 15.93
N PHE A 132 -0.96 13.43 15.44
CA PHE A 132 -1.42 14.53 16.29
C PHE A 132 -2.58 14.10 17.21
N ALA A 133 -3.56 13.37 16.66
CA ALA A 133 -4.66 12.81 17.45
C ALA A 133 -4.17 11.81 18.51
N SER A 134 -3.22 10.93 18.15
CA SER A 134 -2.62 9.98 19.08
C SER A 134 -1.86 10.67 20.21
N LEU A 135 -1.09 11.72 19.92
CA LEU A 135 -0.36 12.49 20.94
C LEU A 135 -1.30 13.27 21.87
N ALA A 136 -2.48 13.65 21.36
CA ALA A 136 -3.56 14.26 22.12
C ALA A 136 -4.42 13.24 22.90
N GLY A 137 -4.15 11.94 22.78
CA GLY A 137 -4.90 10.88 23.47
C GLY A 137 -6.30 10.60 22.89
N ASP A 138 -6.55 10.94 21.61
CA ASP A 138 -7.81 10.62 20.94
C ASP A 138 -7.92 9.10 20.71
N PRO A 139 -8.98 8.43 21.19
CA PRO A 139 -9.17 7.00 20.96
C PRO A 139 -9.58 6.65 19.51
N ASN A 140 -10.03 7.62 18.72
CA ASN A 140 -10.57 7.42 17.36
C ASN A 140 -9.63 8.03 16.30
N THR A 141 -8.36 7.64 16.34
CA THR A 141 -7.32 8.19 15.45
C THR A 141 -7.55 7.84 13.98
N GLU A 142 -8.22 6.71 13.71
CA GLU A 142 -8.57 6.22 12.38
C GLU A 142 -9.59 7.13 11.71
N GLU A 143 -10.58 7.63 12.45
CA GLU A 143 -11.56 8.59 11.92
C GLU A 143 -10.88 9.91 11.56
N VAL A 144 -9.90 10.37 12.37
CA VAL A 144 -9.10 11.57 12.07
C VAL A 144 -8.24 11.37 10.82
N PHE A 145 -7.58 10.21 10.71
CA PHE A 145 -6.80 9.84 9.52
C PHE A 145 -7.66 9.90 8.25
N ILE A 146 -8.81 9.22 8.26
CA ILE A 146 -9.68 9.16 7.08
C ILE A 146 -10.27 10.54 6.78
N THR A 147 -10.64 11.32 7.79
CA THR A 147 -11.10 12.70 7.59
C THR A 147 -10.05 13.53 6.86
N ALA A 148 -8.80 13.49 7.30
CA ALA A 148 -7.71 14.22 6.67
C ALA A 148 -7.43 13.75 5.23
N LEU A 149 -7.52 12.43 4.98
CA LEU A 149 -7.38 11.85 3.64
C LEU A 149 -8.49 12.30 2.68
N LEU A 150 -9.72 12.39 3.18
CA LEU A 150 -10.91 12.75 2.41
C LEU A 150 -11.11 14.26 2.24
N ALA A 151 -10.46 15.09 3.07
CA ALA A 151 -10.67 16.53 3.10
C ALA A 151 -10.20 17.27 1.83
N ARG A 152 -9.51 16.61 0.90
CA ARG A 152 -9.15 17.14 -0.43
C ARG A 152 -9.83 16.41 -1.59
N MET A 153 -10.93 15.68 -1.33
CA MET A 153 -11.57 14.87 -2.37
C MET A 153 -12.16 15.69 -3.51
N GLY A 154 -12.66 16.90 -3.24
CA GLY A 154 -13.27 17.73 -4.28
C GLY A 154 -12.23 18.29 -5.24
N GLU A 155 -11.05 18.63 -4.75
CA GLU A 155 -9.89 18.98 -5.57
C GLU A 155 -9.48 17.80 -6.45
N MET A 156 -9.33 16.60 -5.87
CA MET A 156 -9.02 15.39 -6.64
C MET A 156 -10.09 15.09 -7.70
N ALA A 157 -11.38 15.17 -7.33
CA ALA A 157 -12.50 14.96 -8.24
C ALA A 157 -12.50 15.99 -9.38
N PHE A 158 -12.21 17.25 -9.07
CA PHE A 158 -12.12 18.30 -10.07
C PHE A 158 -10.98 18.04 -11.06
N TRP A 159 -9.78 17.70 -10.59
CA TRP A 159 -8.67 17.40 -11.50
C TRP A 159 -8.89 16.13 -12.31
N CYS A 160 -9.59 15.14 -11.76
CA CYS A 160 -9.90 13.88 -12.41
C CYS A 160 -10.97 14.04 -13.51
N PHE A 161 -12.04 14.78 -13.21
CA PHE A 161 -13.26 14.80 -14.03
C PHE A 161 -13.57 16.18 -14.63
N GLY A 162 -12.80 17.23 -14.32
CA GLY A 162 -13.03 18.61 -14.75
C GLY A 162 -12.94 18.88 -16.25
N ASP A 163 -12.56 17.88 -17.07
CA ASP A 163 -12.41 18.00 -18.52
C ASP A 163 -11.65 19.30 -18.91
N GLU A 164 -12.19 20.10 -19.82
CA GLU A 164 -11.58 21.34 -20.31
C GLU A 164 -11.42 22.41 -19.21
N ALA A 165 -12.31 22.42 -18.21
CA ALA A 165 -12.22 23.34 -17.09
C ALA A 165 -11.00 23.05 -16.21
N ALA A 166 -10.62 21.78 -16.05
CA ALA A 166 -9.41 21.39 -15.34
C ALA A 166 -8.16 21.87 -16.09
N SER A 167 -8.09 21.64 -17.41
CA SER A 167 -6.95 22.11 -18.23
C SER A 167 -6.83 23.65 -18.22
N SER A 168 -7.95 24.35 -18.28
CA SER A 168 -7.98 25.83 -18.23
C SER A 168 -7.50 26.36 -16.87
N LEU A 169 -7.93 25.73 -15.78
CA LEU A 169 -7.50 26.10 -14.43
C LEU A 169 -6.01 25.82 -14.23
N ASP A 170 -5.52 24.67 -14.70
CA ASP A 170 -4.10 24.32 -14.60
C ASP A 170 -3.21 25.36 -15.31
N GLY A 171 -3.57 25.74 -16.54
CA GLY A 171 -2.89 26.79 -17.29
C GLY A 171 -2.86 28.15 -16.56
N ALA A 172 -3.97 28.52 -15.90
CA ALA A 172 -4.04 29.75 -15.12
C ALA A 172 -3.20 29.69 -13.82
N MET A 173 -3.04 28.51 -13.22
CA MET A 173 -2.21 28.34 -12.02
C MET A 173 -0.70 28.35 -12.34
N ILE A 174 -0.30 27.90 -13.53
CA ILE A 174 1.11 27.92 -13.96
C ILE A 174 1.65 29.36 -14.07
N THR A 175 0.80 30.35 -14.32
CA THR A 175 1.20 31.78 -14.41
C THR A 175 1.44 32.44 -13.04
N GLY A 176 1.40 31.66 -11.95
CA GLY A 176 1.70 32.13 -10.59
C GLY A 176 0.53 32.81 -9.88
N VAL A 177 -0.68 32.76 -10.45
CA VAL A 177 -1.89 33.26 -9.79
C VAL A 177 -2.20 32.38 -8.58
N PRO A 178 -2.50 32.96 -7.38
CA PRO A 178 -2.92 32.19 -6.23
C PRO A 178 -4.11 31.28 -6.55
N ALA A 179 -4.07 30.03 -6.07
CA ALA A 179 -5.05 29.01 -6.44
C ALA A 179 -6.51 29.47 -6.27
N GLU A 180 -6.85 30.09 -5.13
CA GLU A 180 -8.21 30.57 -4.87
C GLU A 180 -8.69 31.65 -5.86
N VAL A 181 -7.75 32.49 -6.33
CA VAL A 181 -8.03 33.53 -7.32
C VAL A 181 -8.19 32.92 -8.70
N ALA A 182 -7.34 31.97 -9.06
CA ALA A 182 -7.44 31.22 -10.31
C ALA A 182 -8.77 30.44 -10.38
N GLU A 183 -9.17 29.76 -9.31
CA GLU A 183 -10.44 29.05 -9.18
C GLU A 183 -11.62 29.99 -9.40
N GLN A 184 -11.65 31.13 -8.69
CA GLN A 184 -12.73 32.09 -8.81
C GLN A 184 -12.80 32.71 -10.22
N ASN A 185 -11.65 33.03 -10.83
CA ASN A 185 -11.60 33.64 -12.15
C ASN A 185 -11.95 32.67 -13.28
N VAL A 186 -11.49 31.42 -13.21
CA VAL A 186 -11.69 30.42 -14.27
C VAL A 186 -13.03 29.72 -14.11
N LEU A 187 -13.41 29.31 -12.90
CA LEU A 187 -14.58 28.47 -12.64
C LEU A 187 -15.79 29.25 -12.12
N GLY A 188 -15.56 30.39 -11.45
CA GLY A 188 -16.61 31.13 -10.75
C GLY A 188 -16.94 30.58 -9.35
N TYR A 189 -16.22 29.55 -8.89
CA TYR A 189 -16.37 28.94 -7.58
C TYR A 189 -15.03 28.35 -7.11
N ARG A 190 -14.94 28.06 -5.80
CA ARG A 190 -13.75 27.43 -5.21
C ARG A 190 -13.88 25.92 -5.15
N LEU A 191 -12.78 25.19 -5.32
CA LEU A 191 -12.80 23.71 -5.31
C LEU A 191 -13.24 23.14 -3.95
N ARG A 192 -12.94 23.84 -2.85
CA ARG A 192 -13.43 23.47 -1.50
C ARG A 192 -14.97 23.37 -1.43
N GLN A 193 -15.69 24.10 -2.29
CA GLN A 193 -17.16 24.00 -2.37
C GLN A 193 -17.61 22.66 -2.95
N ILE A 194 -16.83 22.07 -3.86
CA ILE A 194 -17.06 20.71 -4.36
C ILE A 194 -16.87 19.72 -3.21
N THR A 195 -15.77 19.83 -2.45
CA THR A 195 -15.53 18.96 -1.28
C THR A 195 -16.70 19.02 -0.30
N LEU A 196 -17.14 20.22 0.09
CA LEU A 196 -18.29 20.38 0.99
C LEU A 196 -19.58 19.76 0.43
N GLY A 197 -19.84 19.99 -0.86
CA GLY A 197 -21.03 19.46 -1.50
C GLY A 197 -21.02 17.94 -1.62
N LEU A 198 -19.92 17.33 -2.03
CA LEU A 198 -19.75 15.88 -2.08
C LEU A 198 -19.87 15.26 -0.69
N VAL A 199 -19.25 15.86 0.32
CA VAL A 199 -19.33 15.39 1.71
C VAL A 199 -20.76 15.43 2.24
N LYS A 200 -21.53 16.50 1.94
CA LYS A 200 -22.94 16.61 2.32
C LYS A 200 -23.83 15.63 1.55
N GLU A 201 -23.61 15.52 0.25
CA GLU A 201 -24.37 14.63 -0.65
C GLU A 201 -24.18 13.16 -0.24
N TRP A 202 -22.93 12.77 0.04
CA TRP A 202 -22.55 11.42 0.44
C TRP A 202 -22.64 11.20 1.96
N ARG A 203 -22.99 12.24 2.73
CA ARG A 203 -23.10 12.22 4.21
C ARG A 203 -21.86 11.63 4.89
N LEU A 204 -20.67 12.01 4.42
CA LEU A 204 -19.41 11.49 4.92
C LEU A 204 -19.05 12.18 6.24
N GLY A 205 -19.04 11.42 7.35
CA GLY A 205 -18.46 11.75 8.67
C GLY A 205 -18.72 13.15 9.25
N GLY A 206 -19.29 13.21 10.47
CA GLY A 206 -19.51 14.50 11.16
C GLY A 206 -18.24 15.35 11.32
N LEU A 207 -17.09 14.69 11.57
CA LEU A 207 -15.80 15.36 11.70
C LEU A 207 -15.35 16.03 10.38
N LEU A 208 -15.57 15.39 9.23
CA LEU A 208 -15.17 15.93 7.93
C LEU A 208 -15.98 17.19 7.58
N ILE A 209 -17.29 17.17 7.84
CA ILE A 209 -18.15 18.35 7.70
C ILE A 209 -17.65 19.47 8.63
N SER A 210 -17.37 19.14 9.90
CA SER A 210 -16.88 20.10 10.90
C SER A 210 -15.55 20.73 10.49
N VAL A 211 -14.59 19.95 10.00
CA VAL A 211 -13.31 20.46 9.46
C VAL A 211 -13.53 21.46 8.33
N ILE A 212 -14.43 21.14 7.39
CA ILE A 212 -14.67 21.99 6.22
C ILE A 212 -15.44 23.27 6.62
N GLU A 213 -16.37 23.21 7.56
CA GLU A 213 -17.18 24.38 7.96
C GLU A 213 -16.49 25.27 8.99
N GLN A 214 -15.83 24.68 9.99
CA GLN A 214 -15.26 25.39 11.14
C GLN A 214 -13.76 25.65 10.98
N GLY A 215 -13.03 24.79 10.26
CA GLY A 215 -11.58 24.90 10.09
C GLY A 215 -10.85 25.03 11.42
N GLU A 216 -9.97 26.03 11.54
CA GLU A 216 -9.18 26.29 12.77
C GLU A 216 -10.03 26.71 13.98
N ARG A 217 -11.29 27.12 13.77
CA ARG A 217 -12.22 27.48 14.86
C ARG A 217 -12.88 26.26 15.51
N GLY A 218 -12.69 25.07 14.92
CA GLY A 218 -13.21 23.82 15.44
C GLY A 218 -12.50 23.34 16.71
N GLY A 219 -12.93 22.16 17.17
CA GLY A 219 -12.35 21.48 18.31
C GLY A 219 -10.93 20.93 18.06
N PRO A 220 -10.36 20.20 19.03
CA PRO A 220 -9.03 19.64 18.91
C PRO A 220 -8.86 18.70 17.70
N ARG A 221 -9.88 17.88 17.39
CA ARG A 221 -9.83 16.95 16.25
C ARG A 221 -9.79 17.68 14.92
N GLU A 222 -10.57 18.75 14.78
CA GLU A 222 -10.57 19.59 13.58
C GLU A 222 -9.23 20.30 13.41
N LYS A 223 -8.66 20.84 14.49
CA LYS A 223 -7.34 21.48 14.47
C LYS A 223 -6.23 20.51 14.06
N ASN A 224 -6.26 19.26 14.52
CA ASN A 224 -5.32 18.23 14.09
C ASN A 224 -5.34 18.05 12.57
N VAL A 225 -6.52 17.96 11.97
CA VAL A 225 -6.67 17.83 10.52
C VAL A 225 -6.17 19.08 9.78
N VAL A 226 -6.57 20.27 10.23
CA VAL A 226 -6.21 21.52 9.56
C VAL A 226 -4.70 21.79 9.63
N LEU A 227 -4.08 21.60 10.79
CA LEU A 227 -2.62 21.75 10.94
C LEU A 227 -1.86 20.73 10.11
N ALA A 228 -2.35 19.49 10.03
CA ALA A 228 -1.75 18.46 9.18
C ALA A 228 -1.82 18.81 7.69
N GLN A 229 -2.93 19.39 7.21
CA GLN A 229 -3.04 19.86 5.84
C GLN A 229 -2.12 21.04 5.54
N SER A 230 -2.02 21.99 6.48
CA SER A 230 -1.11 23.13 6.38
C SER A 230 0.35 22.66 6.34
N LEU A 231 0.71 21.68 7.16
CA LEU A 231 2.05 21.10 7.21
C LEU A 231 2.38 20.35 5.93
N ALA A 232 1.46 19.51 5.45
CA ALA A 232 1.64 18.76 4.21
C ALA A 232 1.92 19.68 3.01
N ARG A 233 1.24 20.82 2.94
CA ARG A 233 1.45 21.85 1.91
C ARG A 233 2.76 22.62 2.13
N ALA A 234 3.06 23.02 3.36
CA ALA A 234 4.27 23.80 3.65
C ALA A 234 5.53 22.98 3.36
N ALA A 235 5.54 21.70 3.70
CA ALA A 235 6.66 20.78 3.46
C ALA A 235 7.06 20.65 1.99
N GLU A 236 6.17 20.96 1.03
CA GLU A 236 6.50 21.00 -0.41
C GLU A 236 7.53 22.09 -0.75
N ALA A 237 7.58 23.17 0.04
CA ALA A 237 8.60 24.21 -0.07
C ALA A 237 9.93 23.82 0.61
N GLY A 238 9.97 22.66 1.27
CA GLY A 238 11.10 22.17 2.06
C GLY A 238 10.85 22.23 3.56
N TRP A 239 11.49 21.31 4.29
CA TRP A 239 11.36 21.19 5.75
C TRP A 239 11.99 22.35 6.52
N ASP A 240 13.04 22.96 5.97
CA ASP A 240 13.72 24.13 6.54
C ASP A 240 13.10 25.48 6.11
N ALA A 241 12.07 25.46 5.26
CA ALA A 241 11.44 26.68 4.78
C ALA A 241 10.78 27.45 5.94
N PRO A 242 10.85 28.80 5.95
CA PRO A 242 10.24 29.62 7.02
C PRO A 242 8.75 29.31 7.24
N GLN A 243 8.01 29.04 6.17
CA GLN A 243 6.60 28.69 6.20
C GLN A 243 6.38 27.34 6.89
N THR A 244 7.22 26.34 6.63
CA THR A 244 7.15 25.02 7.29
C THR A 244 7.46 25.14 8.76
N ARG A 245 8.50 25.91 9.12
CA ARG A 245 8.87 26.18 10.52
C ARG A 245 7.73 26.83 11.31
N GLN A 246 7.04 27.80 10.71
CA GLN A 246 5.88 28.45 11.32
C GLN A 246 4.75 27.46 11.62
N VAL A 247 4.45 26.53 10.70
CA VAL A 247 3.42 25.52 10.92
C VAL A 247 3.86 24.52 12.00
N LEU A 248 5.13 24.11 12.01
CA LEU A 248 5.68 23.23 13.04
C LEU A 248 5.57 23.84 14.46
N GLU A 249 5.82 25.14 14.60
CA GLU A 249 5.62 25.88 15.86
C GLU A 249 4.14 25.91 16.28
N GLN A 250 3.21 26.05 15.33
CA GLN A 250 1.77 25.97 15.60
C GLN A 250 1.36 24.56 16.06
N VAL A 251 1.93 23.51 15.46
CA VAL A 251 1.71 22.11 15.87
C VAL A 251 2.25 21.86 17.28
N ALA A 252 3.49 22.28 17.57
CA ALA A 252 4.08 22.19 18.91
C ALA A 252 3.19 22.83 19.98
N LYS A 253 2.73 24.06 19.70
CA LYS A 253 1.81 24.78 20.59
C LYS A 253 0.46 24.08 20.73
N HIS A 254 -0.07 23.50 19.65
CA HIS A 254 -1.36 22.82 19.70
C HIS A 254 -1.32 21.54 20.54
N LEU A 255 -0.22 20.78 20.42
CA LEU A 255 0.00 19.53 21.14
C LEU A 255 0.53 19.72 22.57
N ASP A 256 0.82 20.97 22.96
CA ASP A 256 1.46 21.33 24.23
C ASP A 256 2.76 20.56 24.47
N ARG A 257 3.59 20.49 23.43
CA ARG A 257 4.88 19.77 23.43
C ARG A 257 5.97 20.61 22.78
N PRO A 258 7.22 20.49 23.24
CA PRO A 258 8.32 21.25 22.66
C PRO A 258 8.64 20.74 21.24
N LEU A 259 9.09 21.65 20.37
CA LEU A 259 9.24 21.38 18.94
C LEU A 259 10.26 20.26 18.66
N ASP A 260 11.34 20.21 19.44
CA ASP A 260 12.38 19.19 19.36
C ASP A 260 11.87 17.76 19.64
N GLU A 261 10.88 17.60 20.51
CA GLU A 261 10.25 16.30 20.81
C GLU A 261 9.38 15.81 19.65
N ILE A 262 8.61 16.72 19.02
CA ILE A 262 7.67 16.34 17.97
C ILE A 262 8.30 16.25 16.58
N LEU A 263 9.44 16.93 16.36
CA LEU A 263 10.04 17.03 15.04
C LEU A 263 10.41 15.65 14.45
N PRO A 264 11.10 14.73 15.19
CA PRO A 264 11.40 13.39 14.69
C PRO A 264 10.14 12.59 14.31
N LEU A 265 9.08 12.69 15.12
CA LEU A 265 7.81 12.02 14.84
C LEU A 265 7.17 12.55 13.56
N ILE A 266 7.18 13.86 13.37
CA ILE A 266 6.63 14.52 12.18
C ILE A 266 7.43 14.16 10.93
N THR A 267 8.75 14.08 11.03
CA THR A 267 9.61 13.70 9.91
C THR A 267 9.42 12.23 9.53
N ASP A 268 9.32 11.34 10.51
CA ASP A 268 9.06 9.90 10.31
C ASP A 268 7.66 9.68 9.70
N ASN A 269 6.70 10.52 10.06
CA ASN A 269 5.35 10.50 9.48
C ASN A 269 5.36 10.72 7.96
N ALA A 270 6.33 11.44 7.39
CA ALA A 270 6.42 11.63 5.95
C ALA A 270 6.79 10.33 5.21
N ILE A 271 7.72 9.55 5.77
CA ILE A 271 8.09 8.21 5.29
C ILE A 271 6.88 7.28 5.40
N ALA A 272 6.21 7.33 6.55
CA ALA A 272 5.00 6.57 6.78
C ALA A 272 3.87 6.92 5.80
N ALA A 273 3.72 8.20 5.45
CA ALA A 273 2.73 8.64 4.47
C ALA A 273 3.01 8.09 3.06
N ALA A 274 4.28 8.01 2.65
CA ALA A 274 4.67 7.36 1.40
C ALA A 274 4.31 5.86 1.39
N GLN A 275 4.59 5.16 2.49
CA GLN A 275 4.22 3.74 2.64
C GLN A 275 2.70 3.52 2.64
N ALA A 276 1.94 4.43 3.27
CA ALA A 276 0.49 4.42 3.24
C ALA A 276 -0.02 4.59 1.81
N ALA A 277 0.49 5.57 1.05
CA ALA A 277 0.12 5.79 -0.34
C ALA A 277 0.34 4.54 -1.21
N VAL A 278 1.49 3.86 -1.05
CA VAL A 278 1.77 2.59 -1.74
C VAL A 278 0.76 1.50 -1.36
N SER A 279 0.38 1.41 -0.08
CA SER A 279 -0.60 0.42 0.40
C SER A 279 -1.97 0.59 -0.24
N TYR A 280 -2.35 1.83 -0.55
CA TYR A 280 -3.55 2.21 -1.30
C TYR A 280 -3.40 2.07 -2.83
N GLY A 281 -2.21 1.73 -3.34
CA GLY A 281 -1.90 1.62 -4.77
C GLY A 281 -1.46 2.93 -5.43
N ALA A 282 -1.34 4.02 -4.67
CA ALA A 282 -0.98 5.36 -5.14
C ALA A 282 0.54 5.57 -5.20
N HIS A 283 1.24 4.74 -5.98
CA HIS A 283 2.72 4.73 -6.06
C HIS A 283 3.32 6.06 -6.53
N GLU A 284 2.74 6.69 -7.55
CA GLU A 284 3.19 7.99 -8.04
C GLU A 284 3.02 9.09 -6.96
N ALA A 285 1.97 9.00 -6.14
CA ALA A 285 1.75 9.98 -5.07
C ALA A 285 2.76 9.81 -3.94
N ALA A 286 3.16 8.58 -3.64
CA ALA A 286 4.19 8.29 -2.64
C ALA A 286 5.51 9.01 -2.96
N GLN A 287 5.89 9.08 -4.24
CA GLN A 287 7.13 9.74 -4.69
C GLN A 287 7.11 11.26 -4.54
N LEU A 288 5.92 11.88 -4.44
CA LEU A 288 5.78 13.33 -4.30
C LEU A 288 5.69 13.79 -2.84
N ILE A 289 5.65 12.87 -1.87
CA ILE A 289 5.59 13.23 -0.45
C ILE A 289 6.98 13.72 0.00
N PRO A 290 7.13 14.96 0.50
CA PRO A 290 8.43 15.49 0.89
C PRO A 290 8.97 14.80 2.14
N VAL A 291 10.03 14.01 2.00
CA VAL A 291 10.76 13.41 3.14
C VAL A 291 11.95 14.30 3.52
N PRO A 292 12.13 14.68 4.79
CA PRO A 292 13.24 15.54 5.21
C PRO A 292 14.58 14.83 5.08
N ARG A 293 15.59 15.57 4.61
CA ARG A 293 16.97 15.09 4.56
C ARG A 293 17.59 15.31 5.94
N SER A 294 17.89 14.22 6.66
CA SER A 294 18.57 14.32 7.96
C SER A 294 19.96 14.95 7.78
N GLY A 295 20.19 16.11 8.39
CA GLY A 295 21.50 16.73 8.51
C GLY A 295 22.36 15.97 9.52
N GLY A 296 23.32 15.16 9.03
CA GLY A 296 24.26 14.43 9.88
C GLY A 296 25.02 13.39 9.07
N SER A 297 26.22 13.76 8.63
CA SER A 297 27.13 13.02 7.75
C SER A 297 26.59 12.72 6.36
N ALA A 298 27.46 12.91 5.37
CA ALA A 298 27.23 12.44 4.02
C ALA A 298 27.17 10.91 4.00
N GLN A 299 26.01 10.37 4.34
CA GLN A 299 25.47 9.24 3.62
C GLN A 299 24.61 9.89 2.55
N VAL A 300 25.14 9.85 1.33
CA VAL A 300 24.33 9.90 0.12
C VAL A 300 23.05 9.13 0.44
N ALA A 301 21.90 9.68 0.05
CA ALA A 301 20.71 8.87 -0.11
C ALA A 301 21.10 7.77 -1.10
N GLU A 302 21.62 6.68 -0.59
CA GLU A 302 21.37 5.38 -1.15
C GLU A 302 19.85 5.42 -1.34
N GLU A 303 19.43 5.32 -2.60
CA GLU A 303 18.35 4.41 -2.93
C GLU A 303 18.37 3.29 -1.87
N GLU A 304 17.26 2.76 -1.36
CA GLU A 304 17.40 1.38 -0.87
C GLU A 304 17.75 0.54 -2.12
N GLU A 305 19.02 0.59 -2.57
CA GLU A 305 19.73 -0.52 -3.14
C GLU A 305 19.37 -1.70 -2.24
N PRO A 306 19.14 -2.90 -2.80
CA PRO A 306 18.84 -4.09 -2.03
C PRO A 306 19.96 -4.29 -1.00
N GLY A 307 19.75 -3.74 0.20
CA GLY A 307 20.74 -3.71 1.25
C GLY A 307 21.06 -5.15 1.58
N GLY A 308 22.35 -5.44 1.68
CA GLY A 308 22.87 -6.79 1.89
C GLY A 308 22.24 -7.51 3.09
N PRO A 309 22.70 -8.75 3.36
CA PRO A 309 22.11 -9.62 4.36
C PRO A 309 21.79 -8.87 5.68
N ASN A 310 20.57 -9.01 6.19
CA ASN A 310 20.14 -8.46 7.46
C ASN A 310 19.84 -9.61 8.44
N PRO A 311 20.84 -10.07 9.22
CA PRO A 311 20.69 -11.22 10.10
C PRO A 311 19.61 -11.03 11.17
N MET A 312 19.40 -9.80 11.63
CA MET A 312 18.37 -9.50 12.63
C MET A 312 16.96 -9.63 12.05
N LEU A 313 16.77 -9.17 10.80
CA LEU A 313 15.53 -9.36 10.05
C LEU A 313 15.31 -10.85 9.74
N GLN A 314 16.36 -11.58 9.34
CA GLN A 314 16.30 -13.02 9.11
C GLN A 314 15.81 -13.77 10.37
N LEU A 315 16.42 -13.53 11.53
CA LEU A 315 16.03 -14.17 12.80
C LEU A 315 14.59 -13.83 13.19
N LYS A 316 14.18 -12.57 12.98
CA LYS A 316 12.81 -12.14 13.24
C LYS A 316 11.81 -12.89 12.35
N ILE A 317 12.05 -12.95 11.05
CA ILE A 317 11.15 -13.63 10.11
C ILE A 317 11.08 -15.14 10.39
N LEU A 318 12.20 -15.78 10.73
CA LEU A 318 12.20 -17.20 11.14
C LEU A 318 11.38 -17.44 12.40
N ARG A 319 11.46 -16.54 13.38
CA ARG A 319 10.63 -16.61 14.59
C ARG A 319 9.15 -16.43 14.25
N ASP A 320 8.82 -15.47 13.39
CA ASP A 320 7.45 -15.18 12.99
C ASP A 320 6.85 -16.36 12.18
N LEU A 321 7.63 -16.97 11.27
CA LEU A 321 7.26 -18.21 10.58
C LEU A 321 7.01 -19.35 11.57
N SER A 322 7.90 -19.55 12.54
CA SER A 322 7.76 -20.61 13.55
C SER A 322 6.48 -20.44 14.38
N MET A 323 6.16 -19.21 14.81
CA MET A 323 4.93 -18.90 15.53
C MET A 323 3.69 -19.13 14.65
N LEU A 324 3.77 -18.77 13.37
CA LEU A 324 2.68 -18.93 12.41
C LEU A 324 2.39 -20.41 12.12
N ILE A 325 3.43 -21.24 11.99
CA ILE A 325 3.33 -22.69 11.81
C ILE A 325 2.75 -23.36 13.06
N ALA A 326 3.16 -22.93 14.27
CA ALA A 326 2.65 -23.45 15.53
C ALA A 326 1.15 -23.14 15.75
N GLY A 327 0.63 -22.10 15.10
CA GLY A 327 -0.76 -21.65 15.21
C GLY A 327 -1.70 -22.23 14.16
N LYS A 328 -2.35 -21.35 13.40
CA LYS A 328 -3.18 -21.70 12.24
C LYS A 328 -2.58 -21.06 10.99
N PRO A 329 -1.57 -21.70 10.35
CA PRO A 329 -0.87 -21.10 9.22
C PRO A 329 -1.82 -20.86 8.04
N ASN A 330 -1.67 -19.70 7.39
CA ASN A 330 -2.23 -19.42 6.06
C ASN A 330 -1.10 -19.56 5.03
N LEU A 331 -1.38 -20.27 3.93
CA LEU A 331 -0.42 -20.52 2.85
C LEU A 331 0.24 -19.24 2.33
N ASN A 332 -0.57 -18.20 2.11
CA ASN A 332 -0.08 -16.94 1.56
C ASN A 332 0.84 -16.22 2.56
N ASP A 333 0.52 -16.26 3.86
CA ASP A 333 1.34 -15.63 4.90
C ASP A 333 2.70 -16.34 5.04
N VAL A 334 2.70 -17.68 5.00
CA VAL A 334 3.94 -18.49 4.98
C VAL A 334 4.80 -18.13 3.77
N LEU A 335 4.17 -18.02 2.58
CA LEU A 335 4.85 -17.67 1.33
C LEU A 335 5.46 -16.27 1.38
N THR A 336 4.68 -15.27 1.78
CA THR A 336 5.14 -13.88 1.83
C THR A 336 6.29 -13.72 2.80
N LEU A 337 6.21 -14.30 4.00
CA LEU A 337 7.30 -14.25 4.99
C LEU A 337 8.55 -14.99 4.50
N ALA A 338 8.40 -16.15 3.85
CA ALA A 338 9.55 -16.87 3.30
C ALA A 338 10.23 -16.08 2.18
N LEU A 339 9.46 -15.50 1.24
CA LEU A 339 10.00 -14.65 0.18
C LEU A 339 10.69 -13.41 0.75
N GLU A 340 10.11 -12.75 1.76
CA GLU A 340 10.70 -11.58 2.41
C GLU A 340 11.99 -11.94 3.16
N GLY A 341 12.01 -13.09 3.84
CA GLY A 341 13.20 -13.61 4.50
C GLY A 341 14.35 -13.90 3.54
N ILE A 342 14.04 -14.48 2.38
CA ILE A 342 15.04 -14.75 1.34
C ILE A 342 15.52 -13.44 0.68
N TYR A 343 14.60 -12.55 0.31
CA TYR A 343 14.94 -11.30 -0.36
C TYR A 343 15.70 -10.34 0.56
N ARG A 344 15.13 -9.98 1.71
CA ARG A 344 15.69 -8.94 2.61
C ARG A 344 16.49 -9.50 3.79
N GLY A 345 16.12 -10.68 4.29
CA GLY A 345 16.83 -11.28 5.42
C GLY A 345 18.22 -11.77 5.00
N ILE A 346 18.29 -12.48 3.87
CA ILE A 346 19.55 -13.02 3.33
C ILE A 346 20.22 -12.06 2.36
N GLY A 347 19.49 -11.13 1.76
CA GLY A 347 20.04 -10.24 0.73
C GLY A 347 20.26 -10.99 -0.58
N MET A 348 19.21 -11.68 -1.05
CA MET A 348 19.16 -12.17 -2.43
C MET A 348 18.57 -11.07 -3.30
N ASP A 349 19.08 -10.85 -4.51
CA ASP A 349 18.58 -9.77 -5.39
C ASP A 349 17.16 -10.06 -5.88
N ARG A 350 16.85 -11.34 -6.10
CA ARG A 350 15.52 -11.81 -6.46
C ARG A 350 15.18 -13.08 -5.71
N ALA A 351 13.94 -13.17 -5.25
CA ALA A 351 13.36 -14.37 -4.68
C ALA A 351 12.03 -14.66 -5.38
N LEU A 352 11.78 -15.91 -5.74
CA LEU A 352 10.64 -16.34 -6.52
C LEU A 352 10.06 -17.64 -5.95
N PHE A 353 8.74 -17.72 -5.95
CA PHE A 353 7.98 -18.92 -5.68
C PHE A 353 7.26 -19.39 -6.94
N ALA A 354 7.43 -20.67 -7.27
CA ALA A 354 6.75 -21.36 -8.37
C ALA A 354 5.95 -22.55 -7.87
N LEU A 355 4.79 -22.78 -8.48
CA LEU A 355 3.85 -23.84 -8.12
C LEU A 355 3.64 -24.80 -9.28
N LEU A 356 3.56 -26.11 -8.98
CA LEU A 356 3.15 -27.10 -9.95
C LEU A 356 1.66 -26.96 -10.28
N THR A 357 1.35 -27.10 -11.57
CA THR A 357 -0.03 -27.19 -12.02
C THR A 357 -0.71 -28.46 -11.47
N PRO A 358 -2.06 -28.49 -11.36
CA PRO A 358 -2.78 -29.66 -10.84
C PRO A 358 -2.52 -30.96 -11.63
N ASP A 359 -2.30 -30.85 -12.94
CA ASP A 359 -1.90 -31.96 -13.82
C ASP A 359 -0.44 -32.41 -13.66
N ARG A 360 0.34 -31.67 -12.85
CA ARG A 360 1.77 -31.85 -12.58
C ARG A 360 2.64 -31.86 -13.83
N GLN A 361 2.18 -31.24 -14.92
CA GLN A 361 2.94 -31.16 -16.18
C GLN A 361 3.76 -29.87 -16.29
N HIS A 362 3.44 -28.83 -15.50
CA HIS A 362 4.12 -27.54 -15.59
C HIS A 362 4.48 -27.00 -14.21
N LEU A 363 5.62 -26.32 -14.13
CA LEU A 363 6.02 -25.48 -13.01
C LEU A 363 5.85 -24.01 -13.41
N VAL A 364 5.04 -23.27 -12.66
CA VAL A 364 4.61 -21.91 -13.03
C VAL A 364 4.92 -20.93 -11.89
N GLY A 365 5.64 -19.86 -12.21
CA GLY A 365 5.90 -18.74 -11.28
C GLY A 365 4.59 -18.13 -10.76
N LYS A 366 4.53 -17.86 -9.45
CA LYS A 366 3.34 -17.31 -8.78
C LYS A 366 3.59 -15.98 -8.10
N ALA A 367 4.74 -15.83 -7.46
CA ALA A 367 5.10 -14.62 -6.74
C ALA A 367 6.61 -14.43 -6.78
N GLY A 368 7.06 -13.18 -6.71
CA GLY A 368 8.47 -12.86 -6.59
C GLY A 368 8.69 -11.50 -5.95
N LEU A 369 9.88 -11.31 -5.39
CA LEU A 369 10.37 -10.07 -4.80
C LEU A 369 11.74 -9.77 -5.40
N GLY A 370 12.06 -8.48 -5.56
CA GLY A 370 13.32 -8.01 -6.13
C GLY A 370 13.19 -7.36 -7.50
N GLN A 371 14.22 -6.61 -7.89
CA GLN A 371 14.22 -5.88 -9.16
C GLN A 371 14.20 -6.88 -10.33
N GLY A 372 13.23 -6.73 -11.24
CA GLY A 372 13.05 -7.65 -12.37
C GLY A 372 12.41 -9.01 -12.00
N ALA A 373 12.03 -9.24 -10.74
CA ALA A 373 11.37 -10.48 -10.32
C ALA A 373 10.02 -10.68 -11.04
N ASP A 374 9.23 -9.64 -11.29
CA ASP A 374 7.96 -9.76 -12.03
C ASP A 374 8.12 -10.29 -13.45
N ALA A 375 9.17 -9.86 -14.15
CA ALA A 375 9.49 -10.34 -15.48
C ALA A 375 9.91 -11.81 -15.42
N LEU A 376 10.75 -12.16 -14.45
CA LEU A 376 11.17 -13.54 -14.20
C LEU A 376 9.98 -14.45 -13.86
N VAL A 377 9.07 -14.03 -12.96
CA VAL A 377 7.84 -14.77 -12.60
C VAL A 377 6.99 -15.07 -13.84
N ARG A 378 6.81 -14.09 -14.73
CA ARG A 378 6.06 -14.29 -15.98
C ARG A 378 6.76 -15.27 -16.93
N ALA A 379 8.09 -15.25 -16.98
CA ALA A 379 8.90 -16.13 -17.81
C ALA A 379 9.11 -17.53 -17.20
N PHE A 380 8.86 -17.70 -15.89
CA PHE A 380 9.05 -18.95 -15.14
C PHE A 380 7.94 -19.95 -15.44
N GLN A 381 7.92 -20.46 -16.67
CA GLN A 381 6.93 -21.42 -17.17
C GLN A 381 7.66 -22.61 -17.78
N PHE A 382 7.74 -23.71 -17.05
CA PHE A 382 8.50 -24.89 -17.44
C PHE A 382 7.64 -26.13 -17.54
N ALA A 383 7.53 -26.71 -18.74
CA ALA A 383 7.02 -28.06 -18.93
C ALA A 383 7.97 -29.10 -18.31
N LEU A 384 7.40 -30.09 -17.62
CA LEU A 384 8.10 -31.22 -17.03
C LEU A 384 8.09 -32.38 -18.02
N ASP A 385 9.04 -32.35 -18.96
CA ASP A 385 9.16 -33.31 -20.06
C ASP A 385 10.00 -34.55 -19.70
N GLY A 386 10.55 -34.60 -18.49
CA GLY A 386 11.39 -35.70 -18.02
C GLY A 386 12.80 -35.72 -18.63
N SER A 387 13.22 -34.66 -19.33
CA SER A 387 14.57 -34.51 -19.87
C SER A 387 15.63 -34.70 -18.77
N PRO A 388 16.49 -35.74 -18.85
CA PRO A 388 17.43 -36.07 -17.78
C PRO A 388 18.54 -35.02 -17.63
N GLY A 389 18.93 -34.74 -16.38
CA GLY A 389 20.00 -33.78 -16.07
C GLY A 389 19.64 -32.31 -16.32
N GLU A 390 18.38 -31.98 -16.61
CA GLU A 390 17.89 -30.60 -16.66
C GLU A 390 17.47 -30.15 -15.25
N LEU A 391 17.80 -28.90 -14.87
CA LEU A 391 17.62 -28.39 -13.51
C LEU A 391 16.19 -28.56 -12.98
N ILE A 392 15.20 -28.07 -13.73
CA ILE A 392 13.80 -28.02 -13.26
C ILE A 392 13.25 -29.44 -13.07
N ASN A 393 13.47 -30.32 -14.05
CA ASN A 393 13.11 -31.74 -13.93
C ASN A 393 13.81 -32.42 -12.77
N THR A 394 15.07 -32.09 -12.50
CA THR A 394 15.85 -32.73 -11.43
C THR A 394 15.37 -32.27 -10.06
N VAL A 395 15.12 -30.97 -9.86
CA VAL A 395 14.56 -30.41 -8.62
C VAL A 395 13.22 -31.05 -8.28
N ILE A 396 12.31 -31.12 -9.26
CA ILE A 396 10.95 -31.65 -9.04
C ILE A 396 10.94 -33.19 -8.95
N GLY A 397 11.68 -33.87 -9.83
CA GLY A 397 11.66 -35.33 -9.94
C GLY A 397 12.46 -36.03 -8.84
N ARG A 398 13.60 -35.46 -8.41
CA ARG A 398 14.45 -36.04 -7.35
C ARG A 398 14.26 -35.40 -5.98
N GLN A 399 13.42 -34.36 -5.87
CA GLN A 399 13.24 -33.57 -4.65
C GLN A 399 14.56 -33.00 -4.11
N GLN A 400 15.45 -32.63 -5.03
CA GLN A 400 16.82 -32.21 -4.70
C GLN A 400 16.96 -30.69 -4.84
N SER A 401 17.54 -30.05 -3.83
CA SER A 401 17.93 -28.64 -3.90
C SER A 401 19.26 -28.47 -4.60
N PHE A 402 19.42 -27.37 -5.33
CA PHE A 402 20.64 -27.00 -6.02
C PHE A 402 21.11 -25.62 -5.57
N VAL A 403 22.39 -25.54 -5.23
CA VAL A 403 23.13 -24.29 -5.01
C VAL A 403 24.14 -24.22 -6.15
N VAL A 404 24.03 -23.20 -6.99
CA VAL A 404 24.88 -23.05 -8.17
C VAL A 404 25.60 -21.71 -8.07
N CYS A 405 26.91 -21.75 -7.90
CA CYS A 405 27.72 -20.53 -7.73
C CYS A 405 28.16 -19.93 -9.08
N ASN A 406 28.29 -20.75 -10.12
CA ASN A 406 28.64 -20.30 -11.47
C ASN A 406 28.05 -21.25 -12.53
N SER A 407 28.00 -20.82 -13.78
CA SER A 407 27.42 -21.61 -14.89
C SER A 407 28.32 -22.73 -15.40
N PHE A 408 29.63 -22.68 -15.14
CA PHE A 408 30.61 -23.60 -15.73
C PHE A 408 30.72 -24.93 -14.98
N ASP A 409 30.42 -24.93 -13.67
CA ASP A 409 30.54 -26.10 -12.78
C ASP A 409 29.18 -26.62 -12.29
N ALA A 410 28.10 -26.23 -12.96
CA ALA A 410 26.77 -26.66 -12.57
C ALA A 410 26.56 -28.16 -12.85
N PRO A 411 26.13 -28.98 -11.87
CA PRO A 411 25.91 -30.41 -12.05
C PRO A 411 24.68 -30.75 -12.91
N VAL A 412 23.98 -29.72 -13.42
CA VAL A 412 22.72 -29.79 -14.16
C VAL A 412 22.71 -28.75 -15.28
N ARG A 413 21.95 -29.03 -16.34
CA ARG A 413 21.78 -28.11 -17.47
C ARG A 413 20.87 -26.95 -17.10
N LEU A 414 21.34 -25.72 -17.38
CA LEU A 414 20.70 -24.46 -16.97
C LEU A 414 19.99 -23.71 -18.10
N GLU A 415 20.12 -24.15 -19.36
CA GLU A 415 19.69 -23.39 -20.56
C GLU A 415 18.26 -22.84 -20.48
N ARG A 416 17.33 -23.64 -19.96
CA ARG A 416 15.91 -23.25 -19.82
C ARG A 416 15.73 -22.14 -18.79
N LEU A 417 16.39 -22.27 -17.63
CA LEU A 417 16.36 -21.27 -16.57
C LEU A 417 17.01 -19.96 -17.05
N THR A 418 18.17 -20.05 -17.72
CA THR A 418 18.86 -18.87 -18.26
C THR A 418 18.03 -18.17 -19.32
N ARG A 419 17.33 -18.90 -20.19
CA ARG A 419 16.40 -18.31 -21.17
C ARG A 419 15.21 -17.60 -20.51
N ALA A 420 14.76 -18.06 -19.34
CA ALA A 420 13.72 -17.40 -18.56
C ALA A 420 14.24 -16.17 -17.78
N GLY A 421 15.55 -15.91 -17.80
CA GLY A 421 16.19 -14.77 -17.12
C GLY A 421 16.78 -15.08 -15.74
N GLY A 422 16.85 -16.36 -15.34
CA GLY A 422 17.56 -16.79 -14.14
C GLY A 422 19.07 -16.87 -14.37
N VAL A 423 19.86 -16.40 -13.41
CA VAL A 423 21.33 -16.28 -13.56
C VAL A 423 22.03 -16.83 -12.31
N PRO A 424 23.18 -17.52 -12.45
CA PRO A 424 24.04 -17.81 -11.31
C PRO A 424 24.69 -16.54 -10.72
N PRO A 425 24.98 -16.50 -9.40
CA PRO A 425 24.74 -17.58 -8.46
C PRO A 425 23.29 -17.64 -7.97
N PHE A 426 22.76 -18.85 -7.81
CA PHE A 426 21.37 -19.06 -7.37
C PHE A 426 21.21 -20.28 -6.46
N VAL A 427 20.11 -20.28 -5.71
CA VAL A 427 19.57 -21.43 -4.98
C VAL A 427 18.20 -21.78 -5.55
N MET A 428 17.97 -23.07 -5.83
CA MET A 428 16.65 -23.58 -6.17
C MET A 428 16.34 -24.78 -5.28
N ALA A 429 15.20 -24.76 -4.61
CA ALA A 429 14.82 -25.79 -3.65
C ALA A 429 13.33 -26.16 -3.76
N PRO A 430 12.99 -27.46 -3.75
CA PRO A 430 11.61 -27.90 -3.87
C PRO A 430 10.85 -27.69 -2.56
N ILE A 431 9.54 -27.43 -2.68
CA ILE A 431 8.61 -27.49 -1.55
C ILE A 431 7.99 -28.88 -1.53
N VAL A 432 8.23 -29.60 -0.44
CA VAL A 432 7.75 -30.98 -0.25
C VAL A 432 6.66 -30.99 0.80
N VAL A 433 5.49 -31.53 0.44
CA VAL A 433 4.34 -31.72 1.34
C VAL A 433 3.92 -33.17 1.26
N HIS A 434 3.85 -33.86 2.40
CA HIS A 434 3.50 -35.29 2.46
C HIS A 434 4.33 -36.15 1.48
N GLY A 435 5.63 -35.88 1.41
CA GLY A 435 6.57 -36.59 0.52
C GLY A 435 6.40 -36.29 -0.97
N ARG A 436 5.60 -35.30 -1.36
CA ARG A 436 5.41 -34.88 -2.76
C ARG A 436 5.82 -33.45 -2.98
N VAL A 437 6.55 -33.20 -4.07
CA VAL A 437 6.83 -31.83 -4.49
C VAL A 437 5.56 -31.17 -5.00
N ILE A 438 5.30 -29.96 -4.52
CA ILE A 438 4.16 -29.11 -4.92
C ILE A 438 4.61 -27.84 -5.66
N GLY A 439 5.88 -27.48 -5.55
CA GLY A 439 6.44 -26.25 -6.11
C GLY A 439 7.93 -26.14 -5.80
N ALA A 440 8.51 -24.98 -6.07
CA ALA A 440 9.89 -24.68 -5.75
C ALA A 440 10.09 -23.20 -5.44
N PHE A 441 11.06 -22.90 -4.59
CA PHE A 441 11.64 -21.58 -4.47
C PHE A 441 12.87 -21.46 -5.36
N TYR A 442 13.07 -20.27 -5.90
CA TYR A 442 14.24 -19.87 -6.66
C TYR A 442 14.72 -18.52 -6.13
N ALA A 443 16.02 -18.37 -5.90
CA ALA A 443 16.60 -17.11 -5.48
C ALA A 443 17.98 -16.91 -6.09
N ASP A 444 18.27 -15.73 -6.61
CA ASP A 444 19.57 -15.43 -7.23
C ASP A 444 20.16 -14.08 -6.82
N ARG A 445 21.46 -13.94 -7.09
CA ARG A 445 22.17 -12.67 -7.10
C ARG A 445 22.50 -12.33 -8.56
N THR A 446 22.02 -11.19 -9.00
CA THR A 446 22.13 -10.66 -10.37
C THR A 446 23.34 -9.76 -10.58
N GLN A 447 23.94 -9.26 -9.50
CA GLN A 447 25.18 -8.47 -9.57
C GLN A 447 26.40 -9.35 -9.90
N ALA A 448 27.22 -8.91 -10.86
CA ALA A 448 28.30 -9.70 -11.46
C ALA A 448 29.44 -10.10 -10.50
N GLU A 449 29.58 -9.43 -9.36
CA GLU A 449 30.62 -9.69 -8.35
C GLU A 449 30.09 -10.34 -7.05
N ALA A 450 28.78 -10.56 -6.95
CA ALA A 450 28.16 -11.03 -5.72
C ALA A 450 28.30 -12.55 -5.56
N ALA A 451 29.32 -13.00 -4.82
CA ALA A 451 29.46 -14.41 -4.47
C ALA A 451 28.32 -14.86 -3.54
N LEU A 452 27.84 -16.09 -3.70
CA LEU A 452 26.90 -16.73 -2.77
C LEU A 452 27.68 -17.54 -1.75
N SER A 453 27.64 -17.16 -0.47
CA SER A 453 28.31 -17.91 0.60
C SER A 453 27.52 -19.16 0.99
N ASP A 454 28.19 -20.12 1.63
CA ASP A 454 27.51 -21.30 2.19
C ASP A 454 26.47 -20.90 3.25
N GLU A 455 26.72 -19.83 4.01
CA GLU A 455 25.78 -19.32 5.00
C GLU A 455 24.52 -18.75 4.34
N ASP A 456 24.67 -17.96 3.27
CA ASP A 456 23.55 -17.44 2.48
C ASP A 456 22.70 -18.58 1.92
N ALA A 457 23.36 -19.56 1.28
CA ALA A 457 22.70 -20.71 0.67
C ALA A 457 21.92 -21.53 1.71
N ASN A 458 22.54 -21.81 2.87
CA ASN A 458 21.89 -22.51 3.97
C ASN A 458 20.73 -21.70 4.56
N GLY A 459 20.85 -20.37 4.62
CA GLY A 459 19.76 -19.48 4.99
C GLY A 459 18.56 -19.65 4.08
N VAL A 460 18.77 -19.68 2.75
CA VAL A 460 17.68 -19.82 1.77
C VAL A 460 17.00 -21.17 1.96
N LEU A 461 17.79 -22.24 2.05
CA LEU A 461 17.28 -23.59 2.28
C LEU A 461 16.48 -23.68 3.59
N HIS A 462 16.90 -22.98 4.64
CA HIS A 462 16.18 -22.97 5.90
C HIS A 462 14.81 -22.31 5.78
N PHE A 463 14.68 -21.18 5.07
CA PHE A 463 13.36 -20.58 4.80
C PHE A 463 12.46 -21.52 3.99
N VAL A 464 13.01 -22.20 2.98
CA VAL A 464 12.25 -23.16 2.16
C VAL A 464 11.78 -24.35 2.99
N GLN A 465 12.60 -24.82 3.94
CA GLN A 465 12.23 -25.88 4.87
C GLN A 465 11.09 -25.43 5.81
N GLN A 466 11.18 -24.24 6.40
CA GLN A 466 10.10 -23.69 7.23
C GLN A 466 8.80 -23.50 6.42
N ALA A 467 8.90 -23.03 5.17
CA ALA A 467 7.76 -22.93 4.29
C ALA A 467 7.13 -24.30 4.02
N SER A 468 7.93 -25.32 3.72
CA SER A 468 7.45 -26.68 3.48
C SER A 468 6.66 -27.24 4.69
N LEU A 469 7.16 -27.03 5.91
CA LEU A 469 6.47 -27.41 7.14
C LEU A 469 5.14 -26.66 7.32
N GLY A 470 5.11 -25.36 7.03
CA GLY A 470 3.89 -24.56 7.08
C GLY A 470 2.83 -25.07 6.10
N PHE A 471 3.24 -25.41 4.87
CA PHE A 471 2.36 -25.98 3.86
C PHE A 471 1.82 -27.37 4.27
N GLU A 472 2.66 -28.20 4.87
CA GLU A 472 2.26 -29.52 5.38
C GLU A 472 1.23 -29.42 6.51
N HIS A 473 1.38 -28.43 7.39
CA HIS A 473 0.40 -28.17 8.43
C HIS A 473 -0.96 -27.70 7.87
N VAL A 474 -0.95 -26.93 6.78
CA VAL A 474 -2.20 -26.53 6.08
C VAL A 474 -2.85 -27.72 5.39
N ALA A 475 -2.08 -28.51 4.64
CA ALA A 475 -2.58 -29.66 3.88
C ALA A 475 -3.18 -30.75 4.78
N SER A 476 -2.52 -31.06 5.91
CA SER A 476 -3.00 -32.07 6.87
C SER A 476 -4.32 -31.71 7.56
N ARG A 477 -4.68 -30.42 7.61
CA ARG A 477 -6.00 -29.98 8.10
C ARG A 477 -7.09 -30.09 7.05
N ALA A 478 -6.79 -29.77 5.80
CA ALA A 478 -7.75 -29.88 4.70
C ALA A 478 -8.19 -31.33 4.42
N GLY A 479 -7.37 -32.33 4.79
CA GLY A 479 -7.73 -33.75 4.72
C GLY A 479 -8.48 -34.32 5.93
N ARG A 480 -8.72 -33.52 6.98
CA ARG A 480 -9.44 -33.93 8.22
C ARG A 480 -10.84 -33.29 8.35
N SER A 481 -11.20 -32.40 7.42
CA SER A 481 -12.52 -31.82 7.21
C SER A 481 -13.22 -32.52 6.07
#